data_AF-A0A1Q6R588-F1
#
_entry.id   AF-A0A1Q6R588-F1
#
_cell.length_a   1.000
_cell.length_b   1.000
_cell.length_c   1.000
_cell.angle_alpha   90.00
_cell.angle_beta   90.00
_cell.angle_gamma   90.00
#
_symmetry.space_group_name_H-M   'P 1'
#
loop_
_entity.id
_entity.type
_entity.pdbx_description
1 polymer ?
#
loop_
_entity_poly.entity_id
_entity_poly.type
_entity_poly.pdbx_seq_one_letter_code
_entity_poly.pdbx_strand_id
1 'polypeptide(L)' 'MDRLDLPVNLASGVARMELLGNRSLYIDRHRGVLAYSAEAVDINAGTVVVRVQGEGLELVVMTDEELRINGVIRQLRLVE' A
#
# COMPACT_ATOMS: atom_id res chain seq x y z
N MET A 1 11.13 -25.82 22.52
CA MET A 1 11.39 -25.10 21.25
C MET A 1 10.29 -24.07 21.14
N ASP A 2 10.64 -22.80 21.35
CA ASP A 2 9.72 -21.69 21.21
C ASP A 2 9.06 -21.77 19.84
N ARG A 3 7.73 -21.94 19.84
CA ARG A 3 6.92 -21.61 18.68
C ARG A 3 7.17 -20.14 18.44
N LEU A 4 7.94 -19.81 17.40
CA LEU A 4 7.81 -18.51 16.76
C LEU A 4 6.32 -18.40 16.41
N ASP A 5 5.57 -17.64 17.20
CA ASP A 5 4.25 -17.19 16.82
C ASP A 5 4.45 -16.27 15.62
N LEU A 6 4.59 -16.88 14.44
CA LEU A 6 4.58 -16.16 13.18
C LEU A 6 3.26 -15.39 13.17
N PRO A 7 3.28 -14.05 13.00
CA PRO A 7 2.07 -13.26 12.92
C PRO A 7 1.13 -13.91 11.92
N VAL A 8 -0.15 -14.00 12.33
CA VAL A 8 -1.22 -14.74 11.68
C VAL A 8 -1.00 -14.73 10.17
N ASN A 9 -0.87 -15.92 9.60
CA ASN A 9 -0.78 -16.13 8.17
C ASN A 9 -1.84 -15.23 7.52
N LEU A 10 -1.42 -14.09 6.94
CA LEU A 10 -2.31 -13.07 6.43
C LEU A 10 -3.21 -13.78 5.43
N ALA A 11 -4.50 -13.88 5.74
CA ALA A 11 -5.44 -14.65 4.97
C ALA A 11 -5.24 -14.40 3.47
N SER A 12 -5.26 -15.48 2.68
CA SER A 12 -5.20 -15.39 1.22
C SER A 12 -6.20 -14.34 0.73
N GLY A 13 -5.70 -13.29 0.05
CA GLY A 13 -6.53 -12.21 -0.50
C GLY A 13 -6.52 -10.87 0.24
N VAL A 14 -5.81 -10.74 1.36
CA VAL A 14 -5.60 -9.45 2.03
C VAL A 14 -4.30 -8.81 1.57
N ALA A 15 -4.35 -7.57 1.09
CA ALA A 15 -3.15 -6.80 0.76
C ALA A 15 -2.31 -6.50 2.01
N ARG A 16 -0.99 -6.65 1.93
CA ARG A 16 -0.08 -6.19 2.98
C ARG A 16 0.49 -4.84 2.59
N MET A 17 0.57 -3.96 3.57
CA MET A 17 1.11 -2.61 3.41
C MET A 17 2.23 -2.37 4.42
N GLU A 18 3.32 -1.77 3.96
CA GLU A 18 4.43 -1.35 4.80
C GLU A 18 4.68 0.14 4.58
N LEU A 19 4.65 0.92 5.67
CA LEU A 19 4.90 2.35 5.67
C LEU A 19 6.25 2.63 6.32
N LEU A 20 7.20 3.17 5.56
CA LEU A 20 8.51 3.58 6.04
C LEU A 20 8.51 5.08 6.35
N GLY A 21 8.35 5.40 7.64
CA GLY A 21 8.19 6.77 8.11
C GLY A 21 6.95 7.42 7.47
N ASN A 22 7.15 8.57 6.82
CA ASN A 22 6.13 9.18 5.95
C ASN A 22 6.61 9.32 4.51
N ARG A 23 7.55 8.46 4.09
CA ARG A 23 8.32 8.66 2.86
C ARG A 23 8.12 7.61 1.79
N SER A 24 7.80 6.39 2.18
CA SER A 24 7.57 5.30 1.25
C SER A 24 6.47 4.38 1.74
N LEU A 25 5.54 4.06 0.85
CA LEU A 25 4.52 3.04 1.05
C LEU A 25 4.81 1.92 0.07
N TYR A 26 4.94 0.70 0.59
CA TYR A 26 4.94 -0.54 -0.20
C TYR A 26 3.61 -1.26 0.01
N ILE A 27 3.03 -1.80 -1.06
CA ILE A 27 1.86 -2.66 -1.03
C ILE A 27 2.09 -3.87 -1.92
N ASP A 28 1.83 -5.08 -1.41
CA ASP A 28 1.73 -6.29 -2.22
C ASP A 28 0.29 -6.80 -2.29
N ARG A 29 0.04 -7.70 -3.26
CA ARG A 29 -1.30 -8.28 -3.52
C ARG A 29 -2.35 -7.19 -3.79
N HIS A 30 -1.94 -6.07 -4.36
CA HIS A 30 -2.84 -5.05 -4.88
C HIS A 30 -3.47 -5.53 -6.21
N ARG A 31 -4.58 -4.91 -6.62
CA ARG A 31 -5.27 -5.14 -7.89
C ARG A 31 -5.17 -3.94 -8.82
N GLY A 32 -4.02 -3.27 -8.78
CA GLY A 32 -3.71 -2.08 -9.57
C GLY A 32 -4.00 -0.72 -8.91
N VAL A 33 -3.62 0.33 -9.63
CA VAL A 33 -3.84 1.74 -9.28
C VAL A 33 -5.09 2.24 -10.01
N LEU A 34 -6.00 2.87 -9.27
CA LEU A 34 -7.27 3.42 -9.78
C LEU A 34 -7.13 4.87 -10.24
N ALA A 35 -6.34 5.67 -9.51
CA ALA A 35 -6.05 7.06 -9.82
C ALA A 35 -4.67 7.44 -9.28
N TYR A 36 -3.98 8.34 -9.98
CA TYR A 36 -2.62 8.77 -9.62
C TYR A 36 -2.38 10.23 -10.00
N SER A 37 -1.87 11.00 -9.04
CA SER A 37 -1.28 12.32 -9.20
C SER A 37 -0.12 12.49 -8.21
N ALA A 38 0.57 13.63 -8.27
CA ALA A 38 1.62 13.97 -7.31
C ALA A 38 1.09 14.26 -5.88
N GLU A 39 -0.23 14.33 -5.70
CA GLU A 39 -0.89 14.66 -4.43
C GLU A 39 -1.76 13.54 -3.89
N ALA A 40 -2.23 12.63 -4.75
CA ALA A 40 -3.08 11.51 -4.35
C ALA A 40 -2.86 10.26 -5.20
N VAL A 41 -2.90 9.09 -4.56
CA VAL A 41 -2.89 7.79 -5.22
C VAL A 41 -3.97 6.90 -4.64
N ASP A 42 -4.85 6.38 -5.49
CA ASP A 42 -5.88 5.41 -5.11
C ASP A 42 -5.48 4.03 -5.60
N ILE A 43 -5.44 3.07 -4.68
CA ILE A 43 -4.93 1.73 -4.93
C ILE A 43 -6.04 0.74 -4.60
N ASN A 44 -6.34 -0.17 -5.54
CA ASN A 44 -7.23 -1.28 -5.23
C ASN A 44 -6.45 -2.32 -4.43
N ALA A 45 -6.78 -2.50 -3.15
CA ALA A 45 -6.11 -3.43 -2.24
C ALA A 45 -6.94 -4.71 -2.01
N GLY A 46 -7.76 -5.09 -3.00
CA GLY A 46 -8.61 -6.28 -2.93
C GLY A 46 -9.99 -5.96 -2.37
N THR A 47 -10.12 -5.93 -1.05
CA THR A 47 -11.40 -5.69 -0.36
C THR A 47 -11.68 -4.22 -0.08
N VAL A 48 -10.67 -3.36 -0.20
CA VAL A 48 -10.74 -1.92 0.11
C VAL A 48 -9.93 -1.13 -0.92
N VAL A 49 -10.25 0.14 -1.06
CA VAL A 49 -9.38 1.11 -1.73
C VAL A 49 -8.49 1.78 -0.68
N VAL A 50 -7.18 1.76 -0.91
CA VAL A 50 -6.21 2.52 -0.12
C VAL A 50 -6.00 3.85 -0.82
N ARG A 51 -6.45 4.94 -0.19
CA ARG A 51 -6.21 6.30 -0.65
C ARG A 51 -5.03 6.90 0.10
N VAL A 52 -3.95 7.16 -0.65
CA VAL A 52 -2.75 7.87 -0.20
C VAL A 52 -2.89 9.33 -0.57
N GLN A 53 -2.67 10.23 0.39
CA GLN A 53 -2.62 11.67 0.11
C GLN A 53 -1.33 12.27 0.65
N GLY A 54 -0.76 13.21 -0.10
CA GLY A 54 0.59 13.69 0.15
C GLY A 54 1.04 14.79 -0.80
N GLU A 55 2.36 14.93 -0.92
CA GLU A 55 3.02 15.82 -1.88
C GLU A 55 4.20 15.08 -2.52
N GLY A 56 4.43 15.33 -3.80
CA GLY A 56 5.51 14.69 -4.56
C GLY A 56 5.38 13.16 -4.56
N LEU A 57 4.14 12.66 -4.65
CA LEU A 57 3.88 11.23 -4.72
C LEU A 57 4.33 10.69 -6.07
N GLU A 58 5.21 9.69 -6.03
CA GLU A 58 5.80 9.05 -7.20
C GLU A 58 5.62 7.53 -7.14
N LEU A 59 5.01 6.96 -8.18
CA LEU A 59 5.00 5.51 -8.39
C LEU A 59 6.37 5.06 -8.90
N VAL A 60 7.14 4.41 -8.02
CA VAL A 60 8.51 3.96 -8.33
C VAL A 60 8.61 2.47 -8.63
N VAL A 61 7.61 1.68 -8.19
CA VAL A 61 7.43 0.27 -8.56
C VAL A 61 5.94 0.03 -8.81
N MET A 62 5.62 -0.63 -9.92
CA MET A 62 4.27 -1.10 -10.24
C MET A 62 4.39 -2.39 -11.07
N THR A 63 4.22 -3.51 -10.41
CA THR A 63 4.10 -4.84 -11.02
C THR A 63 2.74 -5.43 -10.66
N ASP A 64 2.45 -6.66 -11.12
CA ASP A 64 1.25 -7.37 -10.68
C ASP A 64 1.34 -7.83 -9.22
N GLU A 65 2.55 -7.86 -8.65
CA GLU A 65 2.82 -8.37 -7.31
C GLU A 65 2.99 -7.24 -6.29
N GLU A 66 3.58 -6.12 -6.71
CA GLU A 66 4.08 -5.07 -5.83
C GLU A 66 3.85 -3.65 -6.36
N LEU A 67 3.51 -2.75 -5.45
CA LEU A 67 3.42 -1.31 -5.66
C LEU A 67 4.32 -0.59 -4.66
N ARG A 68 5.05 0.43 -5.12
CA ARG A 68 5.73 1.37 -4.23
C ARG A 68 5.46 2.81 -4.62
N ILE A 69 5.06 3.60 -3.62
CA ILE A 69 4.87 5.05 -3.73
C ILE A 69 5.89 5.74 -2.82
N ASN A 70 6.67 6.66 -3.37
CA ASN A 70 7.53 7.55 -2.61
C ASN A 70 6.94 8.95 -2.55
N GLY A 71 7.32 9.77 -1.57
CA GLY A 71 6.90 11.17 -1.47
C GLY A 71 6.82 11.66 -0.03
N VAL A 72 5.99 12.67 0.24
CA VAL A 72 5.56 13.02 1.61
C VAL A 72 4.14 12.52 1.80
N ILE A 73 3.98 11.41 2.51
CA ILE A 73 2.66 10.84 2.82
C ILE A 73 2.09 11.56 4.04
N ARG A 74 0.94 12.21 3.87
CA ARG A 74 0.23 12.92 4.94
C ARG A 74 -0.92 12.10 5.50
N GLN A 75 -1.55 11.28 4.68
CA GLN A 75 -2.70 10.49 5.09
C GLN A 75 -2.83 9.20 4.30
N LEU A 76 -3.21 8.14 5.01
CA LEU A 76 -3.69 6.88 4.45
C LEU A 76 -5.14 6.69 4.91
N ARG A 77 -6.04 6.40 3.97
CA ARG A 77 -7.43 6.02 4.26
C ARG A 77 -7.76 4.69 3.61
N LEU A 78 -8.46 3.83 4.35
CA LEU A 78 -9.14 2.68 3.81
C LEU A 78 -10.57 3.13 3.47
N VAL A 79 -10.96 2.96 2.22
CA VAL A 79 -12.29 3.31 1.70
C VAL A 79 -12.96 2.00 1.28
N GLU A 80 -14.13 1.71 1.84
CA GLU A 80 -15.00 0.58 1.49
C GLU A 80 -15.96 0.93 0.35
#